data_AF-A0A357EEF5-F1
#
_entry.id   AF-A0A357EEF5-F1
#
_cell.length_a   1.000
_cell.length_b   1.000
_cell.length_c   1.000
_cell.angle_alpha   90.00
_cell.angle_beta   90.00
_cell.angle_gamma   90.00
#
_symmetry.space_group_name_H-M   'P 1'
#
loop_
_entity.id
_entity.type
_entity.pdbx_description
1 polymer ?
#
loop_
_entity_poly.entity_id
_entity_poly.type
_entity_poly.pdbx_seq_one_letter_code
_entity_poly.pdbx_strand_id
1 'polypeptide(L)'
;MNDHTVIEPDGPRALRSTVFAGAIGNVLEWYDFALFGYFAPVLSVLFFPASDPSLSLIATFSVFAVGFLARPLGALCFGYWGDTRGRRSALSWSIILMAIPTCLLGLLPTYAQIGLLAPIALTVLRFIQGFSVG
;
A
#
# COMPACT_ATOMS: atom_id res chain seq x y z
N MET A 1 14.21 -13.70 39.71
CA MET A 1 12.92 -14.42 39.75
C MET A 1 12.14 -13.93 38.54
N ASN A 2 12.12 -14.71 37.45
CA ASN A 2 11.57 -14.29 36.16
C ASN A 2 10.05 -14.14 36.23
N ASP A 3 9.55 -12.95 35.92
CA ASP A 3 8.15 -12.74 35.55
C ASP A 3 8.01 -13.07 34.06
N HIS A 4 7.74 -14.34 33.77
CA HIS A 4 7.34 -14.76 32.43
C HIS A 4 5.87 -14.36 32.26
N THR A 5 5.63 -13.22 31.62
CA THR A 5 4.30 -12.83 31.12
C THR A 5 3.78 -13.94 30.21
N VAL A 6 2.97 -14.85 30.76
CA VAL A 6 2.25 -15.86 30.00
C VAL A 6 1.25 -15.11 29.12
N ILE A 7 1.53 -15.03 27.83
CA ILE A 7 0.55 -14.60 26.84
C ILE A 7 -0.49 -15.71 26.80
N GLU A 8 -1.60 -15.54 27.51
CA GLU A 8 -2.74 -16.45 27.36
C GLU A 8 -3.14 -16.48 25.88
N PRO A 9 -3.33 -17.67 25.28
CA PRO A 9 -3.76 -17.75 23.90
C PRO A 9 -5.14 -17.09 23.78
N ASP A 10 -5.24 -16.08 22.91
CA ASP A 10 -6.49 -15.45 22.52
C ASP A 10 -7.55 -16.54 22.26
N GLY A 11 -8.63 -16.56 23.06
CA GLY A 11 -9.65 -17.60 22.96
C GLY A 11 -10.22 -17.71 21.53
N PRO A 12 -10.86 -18.83 21.16
CA PRO A 12 -11.27 -19.12 19.78
C PRO A 12 -12.04 -18.00 19.06
N ARG A 13 -12.77 -17.16 19.81
CA ARG A 13 -13.46 -15.96 19.29
C ARG A 13 -12.51 -14.83 18.89
N ALA A 14 -11.47 -14.57 19.67
CA ALA A 14 -10.48 -13.53 19.39
C ALA A 14 -9.61 -13.91 18.18
N LEU A 15 -9.18 -15.17 18.08
CA LEU A 15 -8.48 -15.67 16.89
C LEU A 15 -9.33 -15.54 15.61
N ARG A 16 -10.61 -15.92 15.67
CA ARG A 16 -11.55 -15.76 14.53
C ARG A 16 -11.72 -14.30 14.11
N SER A 17 -11.80 -13.38 15.08
CA SER A 17 -11.90 -11.94 14.82
C SER A 17 -10.65 -11.40 14.13
N THR A 18 -9.46 -11.79 14.59
CA THR A 18 -8.17 -11.38 13.99
C THR A 18 -8.02 -11.92 12.57
N VAL A 19 -8.37 -13.19 12.33
CA VAL A 19 -8.33 -13.79 10.98
C VAL A 19 -9.30 -13.09 10.04
N PHE A 20 -10.52 -12.78 10.50
CA PHE A 20 -11.51 -12.08 9.68
C PHE A 20 -11.08 -10.64 9.36
N ALA A 21 -10.52 -9.92 10.34
CA ALA A 21 -9.96 -8.59 10.13
C ALA A 21 -8.80 -8.60 9.12
N GLY A 22 -7.90 -9.59 9.20
CA GLY A 22 -6.82 -9.78 8.23
C GLY A 22 -7.35 -10.10 6.82
N ALA A 23 -8.38 -10.94 6.71
CA ALA A 23 -9.00 -11.27 5.42
C ALA A 23 -9.65 -10.05 4.75
N ILE A 24 -10.36 -9.21 5.52
CA ILE A 24 -10.92 -7.95 5.01
C ILE A 24 -9.80 -7.02 4.53
N GLY A 25 -8.73 -6.87 5.32
CA GLY A 25 -7.58 -6.04 4.93
C GLY A 25 -6.99 -6.47 3.59
N ASN A 26 -6.76 -7.77 3.42
CA ASN A 26 -6.27 -8.32 2.15
C ASN A 26 -7.24 -8.08 0.99
N VAL A 27 -8.54 -8.23 1.19
CA VAL A 27 -9.53 -7.95 0.13
C VAL A 27 -9.51 -6.47 -0.27
N LEU A 28 -9.46 -5.56 0.70
CA LEU A 28 -9.40 -4.11 0.45
C LEU A 28 -8.14 -3.72 -0.33
N GLU A 29 -7.02 -4.37 -0.03
CA GLU A 29 -5.77 -4.16 -0.73
C GLU A 29 -5.86 -4.58 -2.21
N TRP A 30 -6.38 -5.77 -2.49
CA TRP A 30 -6.62 -6.24 -3.86
C TRP A 30 -7.64 -5.38 -4.59
N TYR A 31 -8.66 -4.89 -3.88
CA TYR A 31 -9.64 -3.99 -4.43
C TYR A 31 -9.03 -2.65 -4.86
N ASP A 32 -8.17 -2.03 -4.04
CA ASP A 32 -7.46 -0.80 -4.42
C ASP A 32 -6.55 -1.02 -5.64
N PHE A 33 -5.81 -2.14 -5.69
CA PHE A 33 -4.97 -2.44 -6.84
C PHE A 33 -5.76 -2.66 -8.13
N ALA A 34 -6.90 -3.36 -8.03
CA ALA A 34 -7.81 -3.55 -9.16
C ALA A 34 -8.39 -2.20 -9.63
N LEU A 35 -8.79 -1.33 -8.69
CA LEU A 35 -9.26 0.01 -9.01
C LEU A 35 -8.19 0.85 -9.71
N PHE A 36 -6.95 0.81 -9.26
CA PHE A 36 -5.87 1.53 -9.93
C PHE A 36 -5.67 1.07 -11.37
N GLY A 37 -5.64 -0.25 -11.59
CA GLY A 37 -5.54 -0.83 -12.93
C GLY A 37 -6.72 -0.44 -13.81
N TYR A 38 -7.93 -0.47 -13.27
CA TYR A 38 -9.16 -0.06 -13.97
C TYR A 38 -9.14 1.43 -14.34
N PHE A 39 -8.67 2.30 -13.44
CA PHE A 39 -8.57 3.73 -13.67
C PHE A 39 -7.27 4.16 -14.37
N ALA A 40 -6.38 3.24 -14.74
CA ALA A 40 -5.10 3.56 -15.38
C ALA A 40 -5.25 4.46 -16.63
N PRO A 41 -6.24 4.27 -17.53
CA PRO A 41 -6.44 5.17 -18.67
C PRO A 41 -6.86 6.60 -18.26
N VAL A 42 -7.53 6.77 -17.12
CA VAL A 42 -7.93 8.08 -16.61
C VAL A 42 -6.73 8.75 -15.93
N LEU A 43 -6.00 7.99 -15.10
CA LEU A 43 -4.81 8.47 -14.39
C LEU A 43 -3.69 8.85 -15.36
N SER A 44 -3.55 8.14 -16.48
CA SER A 44 -2.53 8.43 -17.48
C SER A 44 -2.67 9.82 -18.08
N VAL A 45 -3.89 10.26 -18.36
CA VAL A 45 -4.17 11.60 -18.90
C VAL A 45 -4.00 12.67 -17.81
N LEU A 46 -4.37 12.38 -16.56
CA LEU A 46 -4.34 13.35 -15.46
C LEU A 46 -2.94 13.58 -14.88
N PHE A 47 -2.10 12.55 -14.83
CA PHE A 47 -0.80 12.57 -14.15
C PHE A 47 0.39 12.48 -15.10
N PHE A 48 0.22 11.87 -16.28
CA PHE A 48 1.30 11.64 -17.25
C PHE A 48 0.94 12.18 -18.65
N PRO A 49 0.57 13.47 -18.80
CA PRO A 49 0.26 14.01 -20.12
C PRO A 49 1.49 13.92 -21.02
N ALA A 50 1.39 13.11 -22.08
CA ALA A 50 2.42 12.93 -23.08
C ALA A 50 1.83 13.20 -24.47
N SER A 51 2.70 13.47 -25.45
CA SER A 51 2.29 13.65 -26.85
C SER A 51 1.72 12.36 -27.46
N ASP A 52 2.15 11.20 -26.96
CA ASP A 52 1.66 9.89 -27.36
C ASP A 52 0.88 9.26 -26.19
N PRO A 53 -0.43 8.97 -26.37
CA PRO A 53 -1.27 8.33 -25.35
C PRO A 53 -0.70 6.99 -24.85
N SER A 54 0.04 6.27 -25.69
CA SER A 54 0.68 5.00 -25.35
C SER A 54 1.75 5.20 -24.27
N LEU A 55 2.53 6.28 -24.37
CA LEU A 55 3.57 6.62 -23.38
C LEU A 55 2.96 6.99 -22.03
N SER A 56 1.84 7.72 -22.01
CA SER A 56 1.10 8.03 -20.78
C SER A 56 0.65 6.78 -20.05
N LEU A 57 0.13 5.80 -20.81
CA LEU A 57 -0.36 4.54 -20.26
C LEU A 57 0.80 3.67 -19.77
N ILE A 58 1.90 3.58 -20.53
CA ILE A 58 3.13 2.91 -20.10
C ILE A 58 3.67 3.52 -18.81
N ALA A 59 3.71 4.85 -18.70
CA ALA A 59 4.16 5.53 -17.49
C ALA A 59 3.26 5.19 -16.28
N THR A 60 1.94 5.15 -16.47
CA THR A 60 0.99 4.78 -15.41
C THR A 60 1.15 3.34 -14.96
N PHE A 61 1.32 2.39 -15.88
CA PHE A 61 1.65 1.01 -15.53
C PHE A 61 3.05 0.87 -14.94
N SER A 62 3.99 1.74 -15.29
CA SER A 62 5.31 1.78 -14.65
C SER A 62 5.19 2.13 -13.17
N VAL A 63 4.31 3.08 -12.81
CA VAL A 63 3.99 3.36 -11.40
C VAL A 63 3.44 2.12 -10.69
N PHE A 64 2.56 1.38 -11.36
CA PHE A 64 2.04 0.12 -10.83
C PHE A 64 3.18 -0.88 -10.57
N ALA A 65 4.08 -1.07 -11.54
CA ALA A 65 5.24 -1.95 -11.42
C ALA A 65 6.17 -1.54 -10.26
N VAL A 66 6.41 -0.23 -10.07
CA VAL A 66 7.18 0.30 -8.94
C VAL A 66 6.56 -0.11 -7.60
N GLY A 67 5.23 -0.06 -7.47
CA GLY A 67 4.53 -0.54 -6.28
C GLY A 67 4.73 -2.03 -6.02
N PHE A 68 4.77 -2.87 -7.07
CA PHE A 68 5.08 -4.30 -6.92
C PHE A 68 6.52 -4.54 -6.48
N LEU A 69 7.48 -3.79 -7.01
CA LEU A 69 8.88 -3.87 -6.61
C LEU A 69 9.11 -3.41 -5.17
N ALA A 70 8.23 -2.57 -4.63
CA ALA A 70 8.27 -2.14 -3.24
C ALA A 70 7.89 -3.28 -2.27
N ARG A 71 7.09 -4.27 -2.70
CA ARG A 71 6.60 -5.36 -1.82
C ARG A 71 7.72 -6.23 -1.25
N PRO A 72 8.69 -6.76 -2.03
CA PRO A 72 9.81 -7.50 -1.46
C PRO A 72 10.60 -6.69 -0.41
N LEU A 73 10.75 -5.39 -0.63
CA LEU A 73 11.42 -4.50 0.33
C LEU A 73 10.60 -4.35 1.62
N GLY A 74 9.28 -4.18 1.47
CA GLY A 74 8.32 -4.22 2.57
C GLY A 74 8.44 -5.48 3.40
N ALA A 75 8.38 -6.64 2.74
CA ALA A 75 8.40 -7.95 3.39
C ALA A 75 9.66 -8.19 4.21
N LEU A 76 10.81 -7.75 3.70
CA LEU A 76 12.08 -7.82 4.43
C LEU A 76 12.06 -6.91 5.67
N CYS A 77 11.59 -5.66 5.52
CA CYS A 77 11.56 -4.68 6.60
C CYS A 77 10.51 -5.01 7.68
N PHE A 78 9.25 -5.23 7.28
CA PHE A 78 8.16 -5.58 8.19
C PHE A 78 8.27 -7.00 8.73
N GLY A 79 8.84 -7.94 7.98
CA GLY A 79 9.19 -9.26 8.48
C GLY A 79 10.21 -9.18 9.62
N TYR A 80 11.33 -8.50 9.39
CA TYR A 80 12.35 -8.28 10.43
C TYR A 80 11.79 -7.50 11.64
N TRP A 81 10.97 -6.48 11.40
CA TRP A 81 10.35 -5.69 12.46
C TRP A 81 9.32 -6.52 13.25
N GLY A 82 8.52 -7.34 12.57
CA GLY A 82 7.56 -8.25 13.19
C GLY A 82 8.23 -9.30 14.08
N ASP A 83 9.37 -9.84 13.63
CA ASP A 83 10.15 -10.84 14.36
C ASP A 83 10.88 -10.26 15.58
N THR A 84 11.30 -8.98 15.52
CA THR A 84 12.10 -8.35 16.59
C THR A 84 11.31 -7.51 17.58
N ARG A 85 10.26 -6.80 17.15
CA ARG A 85 9.47 -5.88 18.00
C ARG A 85 7.99 -6.26 18.12
N GLY A 86 7.60 -7.41 17.60
CA GLY A 86 6.27 -8.00 17.77
C GLY A 86 5.33 -7.77 16.59
N ARG A 87 4.69 -8.87 16.17
CA ARG A 87 3.80 -8.95 15.00
C ARG A 87 2.62 -7.97 15.03
N ARG A 88 2.06 -7.69 16.21
CA ARG A 88 0.92 -6.76 16.34
C ARG A 88 1.29 -5.33 15.95
N SER A 89 2.46 -4.85 16.37
CA SER A 89 2.91 -3.48 16.04
C SER A 89 3.24 -3.35 14.55
N ALA A 90 3.90 -4.35 13.96
CA ALA A 90 4.20 -4.36 12.53
C ALA A 90 2.92 -4.31 11.68
N LEU A 91 1.90 -5.10 12.05
CA LEU A 91 0.61 -5.12 11.36
C LEU A 91 -0.13 -3.78 11.47
N SER A 92 -0.15 -3.15 12.65
CA SER A 92 -0.79 -1.84 12.83
C SER A 92 -0.13 -0.75 11.97
N TRP A 93 1.21 -0.73 11.91
CA TRP A 93 1.93 0.22 11.07
C TRP A 93 1.68 -0.01 9.58
N SER A 94 1.63 -1.26 9.14
CA SER A 94 1.29 -1.62 7.75
C SER A 94 -0.13 -1.14 7.37
N ILE A 95 -1.12 -1.30 8.24
CA ILE A 95 -2.48 -0.82 7.94
C ILE A 95 -2.50 0.72 7.78
N ILE A 96 -1.78 1.44 8.64
CA ILE A 96 -1.69 2.91 8.58
C ILE A 96 -0.98 3.37 7.31
N LEU A 97 0.15 2.73 6.97
CA LEU A 97 0.94 3.02 5.78
C LEU A 97 0.25 2.63 4.48
N MET A 98 -0.80 1.80 4.53
CA MET A 98 -1.69 1.55 3.40
C MET A 98 -2.80 2.62 3.30
N ALA A 99 -3.47 2.94 4.42
CA ALA A 99 -4.62 3.85 4.41
C ALA A 99 -4.25 5.30 4.07
N ILE A 100 -3.14 5.82 4.62
CA ILE A 100 -2.73 7.21 4.39
C ILE A 100 -2.47 7.48 2.90
N PRO A 101 -1.64 6.69 2.19
CA PRO A 101 -1.42 6.91 0.76
C PRO A 101 -2.70 6.77 -0.08
N THR A 102 -3.58 5.82 0.23
CA THR A 102 -4.86 5.68 -0.47
C THR A 102 -5.74 6.92 -0.33
N CYS A 103 -5.82 7.51 0.87
CA CYS A 103 -6.55 8.77 1.06
C CYS A 103 -5.88 9.93 0.32
N LEU A 104 -4.54 10.04 0.40
CA LEU A 104 -3.80 11.11 -0.27
C LEU A 104 -3.87 11.02 -1.80
N LEU A 105 -3.96 9.80 -2.34
CA LEU A 105 -4.13 9.56 -3.78
C LEU A 105 -5.41 10.23 -4.31
N GLY A 106 -6.51 10.14 -3.56
CA GLY A 106 -7.80 10.76 -3.92
C GLY A 106 -7.80 12.28 -3.82
N LEU A 107 -6.90 12.85 -3.00
CA LEU A 107 -6.72 14.29 -2.83
C LEU A 107 -5.58 14.84 -3.71
N LEU A 108 -4.93 13.99 -4.50
CA LEU A 108 -3.71 14.34 -5.20
C LEU A 108 -4.01 15.32 -6.35
N PRO A 109 -3.42 16.52 -6.34
CA PRO A 109 -3.60 17.46 -7.44
C PRO A 109 -2.99 16.93 -8.74
N THR A 110 -3.58 17.30 -9.87
CA THR A 110 -3.23 16.77 -11.19
C THR A 110 -2.00 17.45 -11.77
N TYR A 111 -1.47 16.91 -12.88
CA TYR A 111 -0.34 17.52 -13.60
C TYR A 111 -0.64 18.96 -14.03
N ALA A 112 -1.90 19.28 -14.35
CA ALA A 112 -2.30 20.64 -14.70
C ALA A 112 -2.16 21.65 -13.54
N GLN A 113 -2.22 21.17 -12.29
CA GLN A 113 -2.18 22.03 -11.09
C GLN A 113 -0.76 22.20 -10.52
N ILE A 114 0.02 21.12 -10.46
CA ILE A 114 1.34 21.12 -9.81
C ILE A 114 2.49 20.59 -10.70
N GLY A 115 2.22 20.34 -11.98
CA GLY A 115 3.22 19.88 -12.95
C GLY A 115 3.81 18.53 -12.59
N LEU A 116 5.14 18.40 -12.75
CA LEU A 116 5.89 17.16 -12.56
C LEU A 116 5.80 16.60 -11.12
N LEU A 117 5.45 17.43 -10.14
CA LEU A 117 5.25 16.96 -8.76
C LEU A 117 4.07 15.98 -8.65
N ALA A 118 3.05 16.09 -9.50
CA ALA A 118 1.90 15.19 -9.49
C ALA A 118 2.29 13.72 -9.76
N PRO A 119 2.96 13.37 -10.89
CA PRO A 119 3.38 12.00 -11.15
C PRO A 119 4.44 11.50 -10.17
N ILE A 120 5.33 12.37 -9.67
CA ILE A 120 6.31 11.99 -8.63
C ILE A 120 5.58 11.61 -7.34
N ALA A 121 4.67 12.46 -6.86
CA ALA A 121 3.90 12.19 -5.65
C ALA A 121 3.04 10.93 -5.81
N LEU A 122 2.37 10.77 -6.95
CA LEU A 122 1.63 9.55 -7.30
C LEU A 122 2.50 8.29 -7.18
N THR A 123 3.72 8.36 -7.72
CA THR A 123 4.68 7.25 -7.70
C THR A 123 5.12 6.93 -6.27
N VAL A 124 5.44 7.96 -5.47
CA VAL A 124 5.86 7.80 -4.08
C VAL A 124 4.72 7.21 -3.23
N LEU A 125 3.49 7.71 -3.38
CA LEU A 125 2.33 7.16 -2.66
C LEU A 125 2.13 5.68 -3.00
N ARG A 126 2.25 5.32 -4.28
CA ARG A 126 2.12 3.92 -4.75
C ARG A 126 3.27 3.04 -4.26
N PHE A 127 4.49 3.58 -4.19
CA PHE A 127 5.63 2.88 -3.63
C PHE A 127 5.43 2.60 -2.13
N ILE A 128 5.03 3.61 -1.34
CA ILE A 128 4.77 3.45 0.10
C ILE A 128 3.66 2.42 0.33
N GLN A 129 2.59 2.49 -0.47
CA GLN A 129 1.49 1.53 -0.37
C GLN A 129 1.97 0.10 -0.68
N GLY A 130 2.74 -0.10 -1.76
CA GLY A 130 3.33 -1.39 -2.10
C GLY A 130 4.33 -1.90 -1.06
N PHE A 131 5.11 -1.01 -0.46
CA PHE A 131 6.01 -1.32 0.64
C PHE A 131 5.25 -1.77 1.90
N SER A 132 4.05 -1.22 2.13
CA SER A 132 3.23 -1.55 3.28
C SER A 132 2.61 -2.95 3.22
N VAL A 133 2.34 -3.42 2.00
CA VAL A 133 1.75 -4.74 1.72
C VAL A 133 2.73 -5.88 1.91
N GLY A 134 4.01 -5.62 1.63
CA GLY A 134 5.07 -6.60 1.74
C GLY A 134 5.29 -7.04 3.17
#